data_AF-A0AAE1NAL9-F1
#
_entry.id   AF-A0AAE1NAL9-F1
#
_cell.length_a   1.000
_cell.length_b   1.000
_cell.length_c   1.000
_cell.angle_alpha   90.00
_cell.angle_beta   90.00
_cell.angle_gamma   90.00
#
_symmetry.space_group_name_H-M   'P 1'
#
loop_
_entity.id
_entity.type
_entity.pdbx_description
1 polymer ?
#
loop_
_entity_poly.entity_id
_entity_poly.type
_entity_poly.pdbx_seq_one_letter_code
_entity_poly.pdbx_strand_id
1 'polypeptide(L)'
;MPPLTQQISSSVCHNGLKYSTLTSGLDGPESHQDLKNVVGKDIKDNYVMIYIKGAPDMPRCAVSSLAVRVLKVYDVPFGARNILENPS
;
A
#
# COMPACT_ATOMS: atom_id res chain seq x y z
N MET A 1 -2.88 22.48 14.54
CA MET A 1 -3.62 21.28 14.99
C MET A 1 -3.76 20.35 13.78
N PRO A 2 -2.93 19.31 13.63
CA PRO A 2 -3.17 18.29 12.61
C PRO A 2 -4.36 17.40 13.04
N PRO A 3 -5.16 16.88 12.11
CA PRO A 3 -6.35 16.10 12.45
C PRO A 3 -5.96 14.72 12.99
N LEU A 4 -6.80 14.21 13.90
CA LEU A 4 -6.66 12.94 14.60
C LEU A 4 -6.87 11.75 13.64
N THR A 5 -5.80 11.01 13.34
CA THR A 5 -5.88 9.70 12.66
C THR A 5 -6.51 8.68 13.60
N GLN A 6 -7.73 8.22 13.32
CA GLN A 6 -8.31 7.09 14.05
C GLN A 6 -7.86 5.78 13.39
N GLN A 7 -7.07 5.02 14.15
CA GLN A 7 -6.66 3.65 13.83
C GLN A 7 -7.79 2.68 14.22
N ILE A 8 -8.50 2.14 13.23
CA ILE A 8 -9.26 0.90 13.40
C ILE A 8 -8.97 0.03 12.18
N SER A 9 -8.25 -1.07 12.41
CA SER A 9 -8.04 -2.21 11.49
C SER A 9 -7.67 -1.85 10.03
N SER A 10 -6.35 -1.85 9.74
CA SER A 10 -5.69 -1.94 8.41
C SER A 10 -6.15 -1.03 7.25
N SER A 11 -7.10 -0.12 7.47
CA SER A 11 -7.62 0.78 6.44
C SER A 11 -7.40 2.22 6.88
N VAL A 12 -6.47 2.90 6.21
CA VAL A 12 -6.19 4.32 6.47
C VAL A 12 -7.11 5.14 5.57
N CYS A 13 -7.89 6.02 6.18
CA CYS A 13 -8.79 6.93 5.47
C CYS A 13 -8.14 8.32 5.50
N HIS A 14 -7.57 8.76 4.38
CA HIS A 14 -7.33 10.20 4.18
C HIS A 14 -8.19 10.67 3.00
N ASN A 15 -8.87 11.80 3.19
CA ASN A 15 -9.82 12.39 2.23
C ASN A 15 -11.01 11.49 1.85
N GLY A 16 -11.44 10.58 2.71
CA GLY A 16 -12.58 9.70 2.45
C GLY A 16 -12.27 8.48 1.56
N LEU A 17 -11.07 8.40 0.97
CA LEU A 17 -10.64 7.22 0.22
C LEU A 17 -10.02 6.18 1.15
N LYS A 18 -10.47 4.94 1.00
CA LYS A 18 -9.94 3.77 1.68
C LYS A 18 -8.76 3.23 0.87
N TYR A 19 -7.57 3.24 1.45
CA TYR A 19 -6.46 2.43 0.95
C TYR A 19 -5.89 1.57 2.07
N SER A 20 -5.68 0.31 1.75
CA SER A 20 -5.17 -0.69 2.66
C SER A 20 -3.67 -0.80 2.46
N THR A 21 -2.90 -0.56 3.53
CA THR A 21 -1.47 -0.87 3.53
C THR A 21 -1.33 -2.31 3.98
N LEU A 22 -0.86 -3.18 3.09
CA LEU A 22 -0.67 -4.59 3.41
C LEU A 22 0.65 -4.78 4.18
N THR A 23 0.63 -4.52 5.49
CA THR A 23 1.68 -4.99 6.40
C THR A 23 1.40 -6.45 6.70
N SER A 24 1.97 -7.35 5.92
CA SER A 24 1.94 -8.79 6.22
C SER A 24 2.71 -9.02 7.53
N GLY A 25 1.99 -9.08 8.65
CA GLY A 25 2.46 -9.80 9.83
C GLY A 25 2.50 -11.31 9.53
N LEU A 26 3.38 -12.03 10.25
CA LEU A 26 3.78 -13.44 10.12
C LEU A 26 5.16 -13.64 9.45
N ASP A 27 6.20 -13.31 10.22
CA ASP A 27 7.35 -14.16 10.60
C ASP A 27 7.66 -15.38 9.71
N GLY A 28 8.67 -15.27 8.84
CA GLY A 28 9.36 -16.40 8.21
C GLY A 28 10.33 -15.97 7.11
N PRO A 29 11.46 -16.68 6.88
CA PRO A 29 12.35 -16.42 5.74
C PRO A 29 11.61 -16.74 4.44
N GLU A 30 11.31 -15.69 3.68
CA GLU A 30 10.44 -15.70 2.52
C GLU A 30 11.06 -16.48 1.34
N SER A 31 10.49 -17.66 1.04
CA SER A 31 10.86 -18.47 -0.12
C SER A 31 10.31 -17.83 -1.39
N HIS A 32 10.91 -18.14 -2.56
CA HIS A 32 10.43 -17.68 -3.86
C HIS A 32 8.95 -18.02 -4.14
N GLN A 33 8.40 -19.05 -3.48
CA GLN A 33 6.97 -19.37 -3.56
C GLN A 33 6.09 -18.43 -2.73
N ASP A 34 6.59 -17.90 -1.61
CA ASP A 34 5.85 -17.02 -0.71
C ASP A 34 5.61 -15.65 -1.38
N LEU A 35 6.61 -15.10 -2.05
CA LEU A 35 6.47 -13.86 -2.82
C LEU A 35 5.43 -13.96 -3.94
N LYS A 36 5.39 -15.11 -4.66
CA LYS A 36 4.37 -15.33 -5.70
C LYS A 36 2.98 -15.39 -5.12
N ASN A 37 2.81 -16.01 -3.95
CA ASN A 37 1.52 -16.06 -3.26
C ASN A 37 1.09 -14.68 -2.79
N VAL A 38 2.01 -13.87 -2.30
CA VAL A 38 1.78 -12.49 -1.88
C VAL A 38 1.33 -11.64 -3.06
N VAL A 39 2.11 -11.58 -4.15
CA VAL A 39 1.75 -10.83 -5.36
C VAL A 39 0.43 -11.36 -5.94
N GLY A 40 0.22 -12.67 -5.91
CA GLY A 40 -1.00 -13.32 -6.37
C GLY A 40 -2.24 -12.94 -5.56
N LYS A 41 -2.13 -12.69 -4.26
CA LYS A 41 -3.23 -12.15 -3.43
C LYS A 41 -3.48 -10.68 -3.75
N ASP A 42 -2.42 -9.88 -3.83
CA ASP A 42 -2.51 -8.45 -4.09
C ASP A 42 -3.32 -8.14 -5.36
N ILE A 43 -3.07 -8.86 -6.46
CA ILE A 43 -3.78 -8.67 -7.72
C ILE A 43 -5.20 -9.26 -7.74
N LYS A 44 -5.50 -10.22 -6.86
CA LYS A 44 -6.85 -10.81 -6.74
C LYS A 44 -7.77 -9.92 -5.92
N ASP A 45 -7.24 -9.31 -4.87
CA ASP A 45 -8.01 -8.55 -3.89
C ASP A 45 -8.19 -7.08 -4.28
N ASN A 46 -7.38 -6.57 -5.21
CA ASN A 46 -7.38 -5.15 -5.59
C ASN A 46 -7.55 -4.99 -7.10
N TYR A 47 -8.58 -4.24 -7.52
CA TYR A 47 -8.79 -3.89 -8.93
C TYR A 47 -7.69 -2.96 -9.47
N VAL A 48 -7.16 -2.09 -8.60
CA VAL A 48 -6.01 -1.24 -8.85
C VAL A 48 -4.99 -1.49 -7.74
N MET A 49 -3.79 -1.92 -8.10
CA MET A 49 -2.71 -2.22 -7.15
C MET A 49 -1.44 -1.45 -7.56
N ILE A 50 -0.79 -0.81 -6.59
CA ILE A 50 0.49 -0.11 -6.81
C ILE A 50 1.58 -0.56 -5.85
N TYR A 51 2.78 -0.80 -6.39
CA TYR A 51 3.99 -1.06 -5.63
C TYR A 51 4.84 0.21 -5.60
N ILE A 52 5.09 0.75 -4.41
CA ILE A 52 5.73 2.06 -4.23
C ILE A 52 6.86 2.02 -3.21
N LYS A 53 7.73 3.02 -3.27
CA LYS A 53 8.70 3.31 -2.22
C LYS A 53 8.02 4.17 -1.15
N GLY A 54 7.84 3.64 0.05
CA GLY A 54 7.08 4.29 1.13
C GLY A 54 5.60 3.91 1.11
N ALA A 55 4.75 4.77 1.68
CA ALA A 55 3.30 4.57 1.76
C ALA A 55 2.56 5.66 0.95
N PRO A 56 1.27 5.48 0.60
CA PRO A 56 0.49 6.50 -0.12
C PRO A 56 0.39 7.86 0.59
N ASP A 57 0.58 7.87 1.91
CA ASP A 57 0.63 9.09 2.74
C ASP A 57 2.04 9.67 2.85
N MET A 58 3.05 8.80 2.76
CA MET A 58 4.46 9.16 2.93
C MET A 58 5.31 8.46 1.85
N PRO A 59 5.21 8.89 0.58
CA PRO A 59 6.04 8.36 -0.49
C PRO A 59 7.49 8.81 -0.31
N ARG A 60 8.44 7.91 -0.53
CA ARG A 60 9.89 8.14 -0.35
C ARG A 60 10.64 8.32 -1.68
N CYS A 61 9.93 8.48 -2.79
CA CYS A 61 10.49 8.67 -4.13
C CYS A 61 9.60 9.58 -4.98
N ALA A 62 10.20 10.43 -5.82
CA ALA A 62 9.48 11.37 -6.68
C ALA A 62 8.49 10.67 -7.62
N VAL A 63 8.89 9.55 -8.23
CA VAL A 63 8.03 8.77 -9.14
C VAL A 63 6.85 8.16 -8.38
N SER A 64 7.10 7.59 -7.20
CA SER A 64 6.02 7.06 -6.34
C SER A 64 5.05 8.16 -5.90
N SER A 65 5.54 9.35 -5.61
CA SER A 65 4.72 10.51 -5.24
C SER A 65 3.80 10.95 -6.38
N LEU A 66 4.32 10.98 -7.61
CA LEU A 66 3.54 11.33 -8.80
C LEU A 66 2.45 10.29 -9.07
N ALA A 67 2.79 9.00 -9.03
CA ALA A 67 1.83 7.93 -9.29
C ALA A 67 0.66 7.94 -8.28
N VAL A 68 0.96 8.08 -6.99
CA VAL A 68 -0.08 8.20 -5.94
C VAL A 68 -0.94 9.45 -6.16
N ARG A 69 -0.35 10.59 -6.55
CA ARG A 69 -1.10 11.81 -6.84
C ARG A 69 -2.09 11.60 -7.98
N VAL A 70 -1.66 10.96 -9.07
CA VAL A 70 -2.53 10.68 -10.21
C VAL A 70 -3.70 9.78 -9.80
N LEU A 71 -3.44 8.69 -9.07
CA LEU A 71 -4.49 7.80 -8.58
C LEU A 71 -5.49 8.51 -7.65
N LYS A 72 -5.00 9.40 -6.78
CA LYS A 72 -5.83 10.24 -5.91
C LYS A 72 -6.70 11.23 -6.70
N VAL A 73 -6.20 11.79 -7.82
CA VAL A 73 -6.99 12.68 -8.70
C VAL A 73 -8.16 11.96 -9.35
N TYR A 74 -7.99 10.68 -9.71
CA TYR A 74 -9.05 9.86 -10.29
C TYR A 74 -10.06 9.34 -9.27
N ASP A 75 -9.84 9.59 -7.97
CA ASP A 75 -10.75 9.19 -6.89
C ASP A 75 -11.08 7.69 -6.86
N VAL A 76 -10.14 6.86 -7.33
CA VAL A 76 -10.31 5.39 -7.37
C VAL A 76 -9.67 4.73 -6.14
N PRO A 77 -10.34 3.76 -5.50
CA PRO A 77 -9.71 2.95 -4.46
C PRO A 77 -8.59 2.09 -5.06
N PHE A 78 -7.44 2.03 -4.38
CA PHE A 78 -6.31 1.21 -4.79
C PHE A 78 -5.62 0.57 -3.59
N GLY A 79 -5.08 -0.63 -3.81
CA GLY A 79 -4.17 -1.29 -2.88
C GLY A 79 -2.75 -0.76 -3.05
N ALA A 80 -1.99 -0.68 -1.95
CA ALA A 80 -0.61 -0.22 -1.98
C ALA A 80 0.31 -1.12 -1.15
N ARG A 81 1.48 -1.44 -1.71
CA ARG A 81 2.55 -2.17 -1.00
C ARG A 81 3.85 -1.35 -1.02
N ASN A 82 4.49 -1.25 0.14
CA ASN A 82 5.79 -0.62 0.30
C ASN A 82 6.91 -1.61 -0.01
N ILE A 83 7.65 -1.40 -1.11
CA ILE A 83 8.75 -2.30 -1.51
C ILE A 83 10.03 -2.13 -0.68
N LEU A 84 10.09 -1.11 0.18
CA LEU A 84 11.25 -0.87 1.04
C LEU A 84 11.18 -1.61 2.37
N GLU A 85 9.99 -2.08 2.76
CA GLU A 85 9.79 -2.81 4.02
C GLU A 85 10.19 -4.28 3.93
N ASN A 86 10.28 -4.84 2.72
CA ASN A 86 10.70 -6.23 2.48
C ASN A 86 11.93 -6.28 1.56
N PRO A 87 13.14 -5.93 2.03
CA PRO A 87 14.31 -5.88 1.18
C PRO A 87 14.89 -7.26 0.84
N SER A 88 14.77 -8.29 1.69
CA SER A 88 15.11 -9.71 1.48
C SER A 88 15.00 -10.45 2.82
#